data_AF-A0AAE4U7Q4-F1
#
_entry.id   AF-A0AAE4U7Q4-F1
#
_cell.length_a   1.000
_cell.length_b   1.000
_cell.length_c   1.000
_cell.angle_alpha   90.00
_cell.angle_beta   90.00
_cell.angle_gamma   90.00
#
_symmetry.space_group_name_H-M   'P 1'
#
loop_
_entity.id
_entity.type
_entity.pdbx_description
1 polymer ?
#
loop_
_entity_poly.entity_id
_entity_poly.type
_entity_poly.pdbx_seq_one_letter_code
_entity_poly.pdbx_strand_id
1 'polypeptide(L)'
;MLSILGRASVSKVTLPMGRALLRTGLTPDIMTVIGTVATVAAALTLFPMGYLFLGTLVIWLFVMFDMLDGAMARARGGGTRFGAVLDATCDRIADGAIFAGLVWWCTVTEPHHLLLVATLICLVTSQVISYAKARAEASGLYGDGGLIERPDRLIIVLVGTGLTGLGLPWAVHVAMWLLAVGSVITVGQRMWSISNSPGARDLIPLKADPDDDTGNDDTGNDANGSTPPDGAR
;
A
#
# COMPACT_ATOMS: atom_id res chain seq x y z
N MET A 1 -19.87 -0.38 17.12
CA MET A 1 -19.56 0.16 18.48
C MET A 1 -18.24 -0.33 19.07
N LEU A 2 -17.54 -1.32 18.48
CA LEU A 2 -16.18 -1.74 18.89
C LEU A 2 -15.04 -0.77 18.48
N SER A 3 -15.30 0.21 17.60
CA SER A 3 -14.29 1.14 17.07
C SER A 3 -14.00 2.37 17.95
N ILE A 4 -14.84 2.67 18.94
CA ILE A 4 -14.72 3.88 19.79
C ILE A 4 -14.04 3.56 21.13
N LEU A 5 -14.38 2.42 21.76
CA LEU A 5 -13.76 1.97 23.01
C LEU A 5 -12.30 1.52 22.82
N GLY A 6 -11.96 0.93 21.66
CA GLY A 6 -10.58 0.60 21.32
C GLY A 6 -9.67 1.83 21.13
N ARG A 7 -10.17 2.89 20.47
CA ARG A 7 -9.39 4.12 20.23
C ARG A 7 -9.06 4.88 21.52
N ALA A 8 -9.98 4.92 22.48
CA ALA A 8 -9.75 5.61 23.76
C ALA A 8 -8.74 4.88 24.66
N SER A 9 -8.78 3.54 24.71
CA SER A 9 -7.83 2.73 25.49
C SER A 9 -6.44 2.67 24.86
N VAL A 10 -6.35 2.55 23.53
CA VAL A 10 -5.07 2.60 22.79
C VAL A 10 -4.42 3.97 22.95
N SER A 11 -5.19 5.06 22.91
CA SER A 11 -4.71 6.42 23.16
C SER A 11 -4.06 6.59 24.55
N LYS A 12 -4.68 6.05 25.61
CA LYS A 12 -4.17 6.18 26.99
C LYS A 12 -2.83 5.48 27.22
N VAL A 13 -2.57 4.38 26.52
CA VAL A 13 -1.29 3.62 26.65
C VAL A 13 -0.22 4.18 25.71
N THR A 14 -0.60 4.59 24.50
CA THR A 14 0.36 5.01 23.47
C THR A 14 0.86 6.44 23.66
N LEU A 15 0.07 7.36 24.23
CA LEU A 15 0.52 8.74 24.53
C LEU A 15 1.71 8.84 25.50
N PRO A 16 1.71 8.17 26.66
CA PRO A 16 2.85 8.26 27.58
C PRO A 16 4.12 7.66 26.99
N MET A 17 4.01 6.58 26.22
CA MET A 17 5.13 6.00 25.47
C MET A 17 5.66 6.99 24.42
N GLY A 18 4.77 7.60 23.63
CA GLY A 18 5.14 8.61 22.64
C GLY A 18 5.84 9.81 23.27
N ARG A 19 5.38 10.30 24.42
CA ARG A 19 6.05 11.37 25.18
C ARG A 19 7.41 10.94 25.73
N ALA A 20 7.55 9.69 26.18
CA ALA A 20 8.83 9.17 26.69
C ALA A 20 9.87 9.06 25.57
N LEU A 21 9.48 8.57 24.39
CA LEU A 21 10.35 8.52 23.21
C LEU A 21 10.72 9.91 22.70
N LEU A 22 9.79 10.87 22.68
CA LEU A 22 10.12 12.25 22.28
C LEU A 22 11.16 12.90 23.21
N ARG A 23 11.25 12.49 24.49
CA ARG A 23 12.26 12.99 25.42
C ARG A 23 13.68 12.49 25.14
N THR A 24 13.84 11.41 24.36
CA THR A 24 15.17 10.92 23.96
C THR A 24 15.73 11.68 22.75
N GLY A 25 14.97 12.60 22.16
CA GLY A 25 15.36 13.36 20.96
C GLY A 25 15.01 12.65 19.64
N LEU A 26 14.40 11.46 19.69
CA LEU A 26 13.93 10.75 18.50
C LEU A 26 12.71 11.44 17.87
N THR A 27 12.67 11.44 16.54
CA THR A 27 11.51 11.91 15.76
C THR A 27 10.67 10.72 15.28
N PRO A 28 9.37 10.93 14.96
CA PRO A 28 8.53 9.91 14.34
C PRO A 28 9.19 9.25 13.13
N ASP A 29 9.63 10.06 12.17
CA ASP A 29 10.26 9.60 10.93
C ASP A 29 11.51 8.72 11.16
N ILE A 30 12.35 9.06 12.17
CA ILE A 30 13.51 8.23 12.53
C ILE A 30 13.05 6.87 13.06
N MET A 31 12.00 6.83 13.86
CA MET A 31 11.47 5.60 14.42
C MET A 31 10.91 4.68 13.33
N THR A 32 10.17 5.24 12.37
CA THR A 32 9.67 4.53 11.18
C THR A 32 10.82 3.85 10.44
N VAL A 33 11.91 4.59 10.18
CA VAL A 33 13.09 4.07 9.48
C VAL A 33 13.78 2.97 10.29
N ILE A 34 13.97 3.16 11.60
CA ILE A 34 14.59 2.14 12.46
C ILE A 34 13.75 0.87 12.49
N GLY A 35 12.43 0.99 12.70
CA GLY A 35 11.51 -0.15 12.70
C GLY A 35 11.53 -0.91 11.38
N THR A 36 11.55 -0.18 10.27
CA THR A 36 11.63 -0.77 8.92
C THR A 36 12.95 -1.49 8.70
N VAL A 37 14.09 -0.84 8.96
CA VAL A 37 15.42 -1.44 8.77
C VAL A 37 15.57 -2.71 9.61
N ALA A 38 15.12 -2.68 10.86
CA ALA A 38 15.18 -3.84 11.74
C ALA A 38 14.27 -4.98 11.27
N THR A 39 13.06 -4.65 10.78
CA THR A 39 12.13 -5.62 10.19
C THR A 39 12.73 -6.28 8.94
N VAL A 40 13.30 -5.48 8.03
CA VAL A 40 13.94 -5.96 6.80
C VAL A 40 15.14 -6.84 7.13
N ALA A 41 16.01 -6.39 8.04
CA ALA A 41 17.17 -7.15 8.47
C ALA A 41 16.75 -8.50 9.07
N ALA A 42 15.75 -8.52 9.95
CA ALA A 42 15.25 -9.75 10.55
C ALA A 42 14.63 -10.69 9.50
N ALA A 43 13.78 -10.18 8.61
CA ALA A 43 13.13 -10.98 7.57
C ALA A 43 14.12 -11.58 6.58
N LEU A 44 15.12 -10.81 6.14
CA LEU A 44 16.10 -11.25 5.13
C LEU A 44 17.31 -12.00 5.71
N THR A 45 17.37 -12.19 7.03
CA THR A 45 18.43 -13.01 7.65
C THR A 45 17.83 -14.22 8.35
N LEU A 46 16.88 -14.02 9.27
CA LEU A 46 16.37 -15.08 10.13
C LEU A 46 15.47 -16.05 9.37
N PHE A 47 14.62 -15.57 8.46
CA PHE A 47 13.81 -16.49 7.63
C PHE A 47 14.67 -17.33 6.69
N PRO A 48 15.60 -16.76 5.88
CA PRO A 48 16.52 -17.55 5.08
C PRO A 48 17.32 -18.60 5.86
N MET A 49 17.74 -18.30 7.09
CA MET A 49 18.48 -19.26 7.93
C MET A 49 17.58 -20.32 8.59
N GLY A 50 16.26 -20.26 8.39
CA GLY A 50 15.30 -21.20 9.00
C GLY A 50 14.90 -20.88 10.43
N TYR A 51 15.38 -19.77 11.01
CA TYR A 51 14.98 -19.29 12.34
C TYR A 51 13.62 -18.59 12.31
N LEU A 52 12.58 -19.30 11.84
CA LEU A 52 11.26 -18.73 11.56
C LEU A 52 10.58 -18.13 12.80
N PHE A 53 10.62 -18.81 13.94
CA PHE A 53 9.98 -18.32 15.17
C PHE A 53 10.68 -17.07 15.71
N LEU A 54 12.01 -17.09 15.78
CA LEU A 54 12.79 -15.93 16.23
C LEU A 54 12.63 -14.75 15.26
N GLY A 55 12.69 -15.00 13.95
CA GLY A 55 12.42 -13.99 12.93
C GLY A 55 11.04 -13.36 13.10
N THR A 56 10.03 -14.19 13.31
CA THR A 56 8.65 -13.74 13.57
C THR A 56 8.57 -12.84 14.79
N LEU A 57 9.19 -13.23 15.92
CA LEU A 57 9.16 -12.46 17.16
C LEU A 57 9.82 -11.09 16.99
N VAL A 58 10.98 -11.05 16.33
CA VAL A 58 11.73 -9.82 16.08
C VAL A 58 10.94 -8.90 15.14
N ILE A 59 10.41 -9.43 14.04
CA ILE A 59 9.59 -8.65 13.09
C ILE A 59 8.35 -8.11 13.79
N TRP A 60 7.63 -8.94 14.54
CA TRP A 60 6.43 -8.52 15.25
C TRP A 60 6.73 -7.38 16.23
N LEU A 61 7.84 -7.48 16.97
CA LEU A 61 8.29 -6.43 17.88
C LEU A 61 8.53 -5.10 17.13
N PHE A 62 9.20 -5.12 15.98
CA PHE A 62 9.49 -3.91 15.20
C PHE A 62 8.28 -3.34 14.47
N VAL A 63 7.34 -4.18 14.03
CA VAL A 63 6.03 -3.72 13.50
C VAL A 63 5.22 -3.02 14.59
N MET A 64 5.25 -3.52 15.83
CA MET A 64 4.60 -2.82 16.96
C MET A 64 5.30 -1.51 17.32
N PHE A 65 6.61 -1.44 17.16
CA PHE A 65 7.38 -0.20 17.32
C PHE A 65 7.02 0.85 16.28
N ASP A 66 6.73 0.44 15.05
CA ASP A 66 6.24 1.32 13.98
C ASP A 66 4.95 2.04 14.43
N MET A 67 3.98 1.32 15.02
CA MET A 67 2.76 1.94 15.56
C MET A 67 3.00 3.02 16.64
N LEU A 68 4.19 3.05 17.26
CA LEU A 68 4.56 4.10 18.21
C LEU A 68 4.93 5.41 17.51
N ASP A 69 5.30 5.42 16.24
CA ASP A 69 5.60 6.63 15.49
C ASP A 69 4.38 7.55 15.35
N GLY A 70 3.20 6.98 15.11
CA GLY A 70 1.93 7.67 15.03
C GLY A 70 1.50 8.14 16.41
N ALA A 71 1.88 7.42 17.46
CA ALA A 71 1.70 7.87 18.83
C ALA A 71 2.60 9.06 19.17
N MET A 72 3.85 9.05 18.73
CA MET A 72 4.78 10.18 18.86
C MET A 72 4.32 11.40 18.06
N ALA A 73 3.86 11.21 16.82
CA ALA A 73 3.30 12.28 16.00
C ALA A 73 2.10 12.94 16.69
N ARG A 74 1.16 12.13 17.23
CA ARG A 74 0.04 12.63 18.04
C ARG A 74 0.51 13.35 19.30
N ALA A 75 1.51 12.81 20.01
CA ALA A 75 2.04 13.39 21.23
C ALA A 75 2.78 14.71 21.01
N ARG A 76 3.37 14.92 19.83
CA ARG A 76 4.05 16.16 19.41
C ARG A 76 3.08 17.25 18.90
N GLY A 77 1.79 16.94 18.75
CA GLY A 77 0.77 17.88 18.28
C GLY A 77 0.39 17.72 16.80
N GLY A 78 0.92 16.72 16.09
CA GLY A 78 0.60 16.43 14.70
C GLY A 78 1.74 15.75 13.93
N GLY A 79 1.40 15.01 12.87
CA GLY A 79 2.35 14.45 11.91
C GLY A 79 2.57 15.36 10.69
N THR A 80 3.47 14.97 9.79
CA THR A 80 3.74 15.68 8.53
C THR A 80 3.23 14.87 7.33
N ARG A 81 2.94 15.53 6.21
CA ARG A 81 2.59 14.84 4.95
C ARG A 81 3.73 13.93 4.46
N PHE A 82 4.97 14.38 4.63
CA PHE A 82 6.15 13.58 4.32
C PHE A 82 6.21 12.32 5.19
N GLY A 83 6.04 12.45 6.50
CA GLY A 83 6.05 11.30 7.43
C GLY A 83 4.98 10.26 7.07
N ALA A 84 3.79 10.69 6.66
CA ALA A 84 2.75 9.77 6.20
C ALA A 84 3.14 9.00 4.91
N VAL A 85 3.82 9.66 3.97
CA VAL A 85 4.35 9.00 2.76
C VAL A 85 5.52 8.08 3.10
N LEU A 86 6.39 8.50 4.02
CA LEU A 86 7.52 7.71 4.51
C LEU A 86 7.03 6.42 5.17
N ASP A 87 6.10 6.51 6.12
CA ASP A 87 5.43 5.38 6.79
C ASP A 87 4.83 4.40 5.79
N ALA A 88 3.97 4.90 4.88
CA ALA A 88 3.37 4.07 3.84
C ALA A 88 4.41 3.40 2.92
N THR A 89 5.55 4.04 2.65
CA THR A 89 6.63 3.48 1.82
C THR A 89 7.41 2.42 2.58
N CYS A 90 7.77 2.71 3.83
CA CYS A 90 8.40 1.80 4.77
C CYS A 90 7.59 0.52 4.97
N ASP A 91 6.27 0.63 5.10
CA ASP A 91 5.34 -0.48 5.13
C ASP A 91 5.47 -1.41 3.92
N ARG A 92 5.57 -0.83 2.70
CA ARG A 92 5.72 -1.63 1.47
C ARG A 92 7.05 -2.39 1.45
N ILE A 93 8.12 -1.74 1.89
CA ILE A 93 9.47 -2.31 1.95
C ILE A 93 9.49 -3.46 2.98
N ALA A 94 8.93 -3.25 4.16
CA ALA A 94 8.83 -4.25 5.21
C ALA A 94 7.99 -5.46 4.78
N ASP A 95 6.78 -5.24 4.24
CA ASP A 95 5.92 -6.31 3.70
C ASP A 95 6.68 -7.10 2.61
N GLY A 96 7.36 -6.40 1.70
CA GLY A 96 8.15 -7.00 0.63
C GLY A 96 9.29 -7.87 1.16
N ALA A 97 10.02 -7.40 2.17
CA ALA A 97 11.12 -8.14 2.79
C ALA A 97 10.64 -9.39 3.54
N ILE A 98 9.51 -9.32 4.24
CA ILE A 98 8.87 -10.46 4.92
C ILE A 98 8.58 -11.57 3.92
N PHE A 99 7.88 -11.26 2.83
CA PHE A 99 7.58 -12.27 1.81
C PHE A 99 8.82 -12.72 1.05
N ALA A 100 9.78 -11.85 0.76
CA ALA A 100 11.03 -12.22 0.08
C ALA A 100 11.87 -13.20 0.94
N GLY A 101 11.96 -12.97 2.25
CA GLY A 101 12.63 -13.90 3.17
C GLY A 101 11.95 -15.27 3.21
N LEU A 102 10.62 -15.30 3.17
CA LEU A 102 9.86 -16.55 3.08
C LEU A 102 9.98 -17.24 1.72
N VAL A 103 10.04 -16.49 0.62
CA VAL A 103 10.32 -17.01 -0.73
C VAL A 103 11.69 -17.69 -0.73
N TRP A 104 12.71 -17.05 -0.18
CA TRP A 104 14.04 -17.66 -0.05
C TRP A 104 13.95 -18.94 0.77
N TRP A 105 13.34 -18.88 1.95
CA TRP A 105 13.20 -20.05 2.82
C TRP A 105 12.52 -21.22 2.11
N CYS A 106 11.38 -21.02 1.46
CA CYS A 106 10.66 -22.10 0.78
C CYS A 106 11.23 -22.50 -0.59
N THR A 107 12.32 -21.88 -1.03
CA THR A 107 13.01 -22.21 -2.29
C THR A 107 14.36 -22.87 -2.04
N VAL A 108 15.11 -22.38 -1.04
CA VAL A 108 16.50 -22.76 -0.78
C VAL A 108 16.61 -23.59 0.50
N THR A 109 15.99 -23.14 1.58
CA THR A 109 16.18 -23.74 2.92
C THR A 109 15.30 -24.97 3.12
N GLU A 110 14.02 -24.87 2.77
CA GLU A 110 13.01 -25.93 2.84
C GLU A 110 12.19 -25.92 1.53
N PRO A 111 12.73 -26.47 0.43
CA PRO A 111 12.14 -26.31 -0.90
C PRO A 111 10.72 -26.89 -1.00
N HIS A 112 9.74 -26.05 -1.35
CA HIS A 112 8.35 -26.47 -1.55
C HIS A 112 7.61 -25.64 -2.61
N HIS A 113 7.42 -26.22 -3.80
CA HIS A 113 6.94 -25.48 -4.98
C HIS A 113 5.55 -24.84 -4.81
N LEU A 114 4.58 -25.54 -4.23
CA LEU A 114 3.23 -24.96 -4.04
C LEU A 114 3.22 -23.84 -3.00
N LEU A 115 4.14 -23.89 -2.04
CA LEU A 115 4.27 -22.84 -1.03
C LEU A 115 4.89 -21.61 -1.67
N LEU A 116 5.94 -21.80 -2.49
CA LEU A 116 6.54 -20.74 -3.29
C LEU A 116 5.49 -20.00 -4.14
N VAL A 117 4.60 -20.73 -4.84
CA VAL A 117 3.53 -20.09 -5.63
C VAL A 117 2.62 -19.23 -4.74
N ALA A 118 2.15 -19.76 -3.61
CA ALA A 118 1.30 -19.01 -2.68
C ALA A 118 2.01 -17.77 -2.11
N THR A 119 3.29 -17.89 -1.73
CA THR A 119 4.08 -16.79 -1.18
C THR A 119 4.35 -15.71 -2.25
N LEU A 120 4.61 -16.08 -3.51
CA LEU A 120 4.75 -15.12 -4.61
C LEU A 120 3.45 -14.37 -4.90
N ILE A 121 2.30 -15.06 -4.86
CA ILE A 121 0.99 -14.42 -4.95
C ILE A 121 0.82 -13.41 -3.82
N CYS A 122 1.13 -13.79 -2.57
CA CYS A 122 1.04 -12.89 -1.42
C CYS A 122 1.97 -11.67 -1.57
N LEU A 123 3.21 -11.88 -2.03
CA LEU A 123 4.18 -10.81 -2.27
C LEU A 123 3.62 -9.78 -3.25
N VAL A 124 3.20 -10.21 -4.44
CA VAL A 124 2.70 -9.30 -5.48
C VAL A 124 1.39 -8.63 -5.05
N THR A 125 0.43 -9.41 -4.59
CA THR A 125 -0.88 -8.88 -4.20
C THR A 125 -0.77 -7.93 -3.01
N SER A 126 0.17 -8.11 -2.09
CA SER A 126 0.39 -7.17 -0.99
C SER A 126 0.73 -5.77 -1.48
N GLN A 127 1.59 -5.66 -2.50
CA GLN A 127 1.99 -4.40 -3.09
C GLN A 127 0.83 -3.79 -3.90
N VAL A 128 0.18 -4.61 -4.73
CA VAL A 128 -0.94 -4.18 -5.59
C VAL A 128 -2.11 -3.64 -4.77
N ILE A 129 -2.48 -4.30 -3.66
CA ILE A 129 -3.58 -3.86 -2.79
C ILE A 129 -3.34 -2.41 -2.33
N SER A 130 -2.18 -2.11 -1.75
CA SER A 130 -1.91 -0.75 -1.26
C SER A 130 -1.66 0.25 -2.37
N TYR A 131 -1.02 -0.17 -3.47
CA TYR A 131 -0.87 0.69 -4.64
C TYR A 131 -2.21 1.12 -5.22
N ALA A 132 -3.16 0.19 -5.38
CA ALA A 132 -4.49 0.50 -5.90
C ALA A 132 -5.22 1.55 -5.06
N LYS A 133 -5.11 1.46 -3.73
CA LYS A 133 -5.66 2.47 -2.81
C LYS A 133 -4.97 3.81 -2.97
N ALA A 134 -3.64 3.85 -2.88
CA ALA A 134 -2.88 5.10 -2.99
C ALA A 134 -3.11 5.78 -4.35
N ARG A 135 -3.19 5.00 -5.43
CA ARG A 135 -3.44 5.52 -6.78
C ARG A 135 -4.86 6.04 -6.94
N ALA A 136 -5.86 5.35 -6.37
CA ALA A 136 -7.24 5.82 -6.36
C ALA A 136 -7.38 7.16 -5.63
N GLU A 137 -6.81 7.27 -4.42
CA GLU A 137 -6.83 8.52 -3.64
C GLU A 137 -6.12 9.66 -4.36
N ALA A 138 -4.98 9.39 -5.01
CA ALA A 138 -4.28 10.38 -5.83
C ALA A 138 -5.08 10.84 -7.06
N SER A 139 -6.03 10.03 -7.52
CA SER A 139 -6.97 10.34 -8.60
C SER A 139 -8.29 10.95 -8.09
N GLY A 140 -8.43 11.21 -6.79
CA GLY A 140 -9.67 11.72 -6.19
C GLY A 140 -10.79 10.70 -6.06
N LEU A 141 -10.47 9.40 -6.17
CA LEU A 141 -11.41 8.28 -6.04
C LEU A 141 -11.25 7.60 -4.67
N TYR A 142 -12.28 6.88 -4.24
CA TYR A 142 -12.21 6.10 -3.00
C TYR A 142 -11.64 4.70 -3.29
N GLY A 143 -10.60 4.31 -2.55
CA GLY A 143 -9.92 3.01 -2.67
C GLY A 143 -10.07 2.11 -1.46
N ASP A 144 -11.06 2.36 -0.61
CA ASP A 144 -11.26 1.66 0.65
C ASP A 144 -11.93 0.27 0.49
N GLY A 145 -11.90 -0.49 1.59
CA GLY A 145 -12.46 -1.82 1.68
C GLY A 145 -11.48 -2.93 1.29
N GLY A 146 -12.05 -4.14 1.16
CA GLY A 146 -11.31 -5.39 1.00
C GLY A 146 -11.32 -6.23 2.26
N LEU A 147 -11.26 -7.56 2.11
CA LEU A 147 -11.28 -8.50 3.25
C LEU A 147 -9.97 -8.51 4.04
N ILE A 148 -8.84 -8.33 3.36
CA ILE A 148 -7.51 -8.43 3.96
C ILE A 148 -6.82 -7.08 3.86
N GLU A 149 -6.71 -6.39 5.00
CA GLU A 149 -5.87 -5.21 5.12
C GLU A 149 -4.46 -5.56 5.59
N ARG A 150 -3.59 -4.55 5.74
CA ARG A 150 -2.20 -4.76 6.19
C ARG A 150 -2.11 -5.45 7.56
N PRO A 151 -2.86 -5.05 8.60
CA PRO A 151 -2.79 -5.73 9.90
C PRO A 151 -3.17 -7.21 9.80
N ASP A 152 -4.24 -7.54 9.06
CA ASP A 152 -4.69 -8.92 8.86
C ASP A 152 -3.61 -9.75 8.16
N ARG A 153 -3.02 -9.18 7.09
CA ARG A 153 -1.93 -9.80 6.33
C ARG A 153 -0.76 -10.15 7.25
N LEU A 154 -0.28 -9.18 8.04
CA LEU A 154 0.85 -9.35 8.95
C LEU A 154 0.55 -10.37 10.04
N ILE A 155 -0.65 -10.34 10.63
CA ILE A 155 -1.04 -11.33 11.64
C ILE A 155 -1.04 -12.73 11.03
N ILE A 156 -1.67 -12.93 9.87
CA ILE A 156 -1.79 -14.24 9.23
C ILE A 156 -0.41 -14.81 8.87
N VAL A 157 0.45 -14.03 8.21
CA VAL A 157 1.80 -14.49 7.82
C VAL A 157 2.66 -14.77 9.04
N LEU A 158 2.71 -13.86 10.01
CA LEU A 158 3.58 -14.00 11.18
C LEU A 158 3.11 -15.15 12.09
N VAL A 159 1.81 -15.32 12.30
CA VAL A 159 1.30 -16.47 13.07
C VAL A 159 1.61 -17.79 12.35
N GLY A 160 1.36 -17.86 11.04
CA GLY A 160 1.67 -19.05 10.25
C GLY A 160 3.16 -19.41 10.30
N THR A 161 4.03 -18.45 10.03
CA THR A 161 5.49 -18.61 10.06
C THR A 161 6.00 -18.94 11.47
N GLY A 162 5.50 -18.25 12.49
CA GLY A 162 5.89 -18.46 13.88
C GLY A 162 5.52 -19.86 14.38
N LEU A 163 4.30 -20.32 14.12
CA LEU A 163 3.87 -21.69 14.46
C LEU A 163 4.68 -22.75 13.73
N THR A 164 5.02 -22.52 12.45
CA THR A 164 5.94 -23.40 11.72
C THR A 164 7.32 -23.44 12.37
N GLY A 165 7.85 -22.30 12.81
CA GLY A 165 9.09 -22.24 13.59
C GLY A 165 9.05 -22.92 14.96
N LEU A 166 7.86 -23.14 15.53
CA LEU A 166 7.65 -23.90 16.77
C LEU A 166 7.47 -25.41 16.55
N GLY A 167 7.62 -25.88 15.31
CA GLY A 167 7.51 -27.31 14.97
C GLY A 167 6.14 -27.71 14.42
N LEU A 168 5.28 -26.77 14.00
CA LEU A 168 4.01 -27.06 13.35
C LEU A 168 4.09 -26.79 11.82
N PRO A 169 4.66 -27.72 11.02
CA PRO A 169 5.08 -27.44 9.65
C PRO A 169 3.96 -27.04 8.70
N TRP A 170 2.73 -27.54 8.90
CA TRP A 170 1.59 -27.25 8.02
C TRP A 170 1.02 -25.82 8.21
N ALA A 171 1.36 -25.12 9.30
CA ALA A 171 0.77 -23.82 9.63
C ALA A 171 1.05 -22.74 8.56
N VAL A 172 2.30 -22.66 8.07
CA VAL A 172 2.67 -21.72 7.01
C VAL A 172 1.92 -21.99 5.70
N HIS A 173 1.63 -23.25 5.38
CA HIS A 173 0.87 -23.59 4.16
C HIS A 173 -0.56 -23.08 4.24
N VAL A 174 -1.23 -23.33 5.38
CA VAL A 174 -2.60 -22.84 5.60
C VAL A 174 -2.63 -21.32 5.58
N ALA A 175 -1.68 -20.67 6.26
CA ALA A 175 -1.59 -19.21 6.32
C ALA A 175 -1.35 -18.61 4.92
N MET A 176 -0.39 -19.12 4.15
CA MET A 176 -0.07 -18.57 2.82
C MET A 176 -1.19 -18.79 1.81
N TRP A 177 -1.86 -19.94 1.80
CA TRP A 177 -2.98 -20.16 0.89
C TRP A 177 -4.21 -19.34 1.26
N LEU A 178 -4.53 -19.26 2.55
CA LEU A 178 -5.60 -18.39 3.05
C LEU A 178 -5.32 -16.93 2.66
N LEU A 179 -4.08 -16.48 2.86
CA LEU A 179 -3.67 -15.12 2.55
C LEU A 179 -3.63 -14.86 1.05
N ALA A 180 -3.19 -15.81 0.23
CA ALA A 180 -3.13 -15.69 -1.22
C ALA A 180 -4.54 -15.52 -1.80
N VAL A 181 -5.47 -16.42 -1.45
CA VAL A 181 -6.86 -16.36 -1.90
C VAL A 181 -7.53 -15.09 -1.40
N GLY A 182 -7.40 -14.78 -0.11
CA GLY A 182 -7.96 -13.57 0.49
C GLY A 182 -7.42 -12.29 -0.16
N SER A 183 -6.13 -12.25 -0.51
CA SER A 183 -5.51 -11.08 -1.14
C SER A 183 -5.97 -10.91 -2.60
N VAL A 184 -6.12 -11.98 -3.37
CA VAL A 184 -6.67 -11.89 -4.74
C VAL A 184 -8.11 -11.38 -4.72
N ILE A 185 -8.94 -11.90 -3.81
CA ILE A 185 -10.32 -11.41 -3.62
C ILE A 185 -10.31 -9.92 -3.23
N THR A 186 -9.42 -9.53 -2.32
CA THR A 186 -9.26 -8.14 -1.87
C THR A 186 -8.88 -7.20 -3.02
N VAL A 187 -7.99 -7.61 -3.92
CA VAL A 187 -7.67 -6.83 -5.13
C VAL A 187 -8.92 -6.61 -5.97
N GLY A 188 -9.70 -7.67 -6.23
CA GLY A 188 -10.95 -7.56 -6.98
C GLY A 188 -11.98 -6.64 -6.32
N GLN A 189 -12.16 -6.77 -5.01
CA GLN A 189 -13.06 -5.92 -4.22
C GLN A 189 -12.64 -4.45 -4.27
N ARG A 190 -11.34 -4.17 -4.18
CA ARG A 190 -10.81 -2.81 -4.23
C ARG A 190 -10.99 -2.21 -5.63
N MET A 191 -10.70 -2.96 -6.68
CA MET A 191 -10.96 -2.51 -8.05
C MET A 191 -12.43 -2.25 -8.32
N TRP A 192 -13.31 -3.11 -7.80
CA TRP A 192 -14.76 -2.91 -7.89
C TRP A 192 -15.19 -1.64 -7.14
N SER A 193 -14.70 -1.41 -5.93
CA SER A 193 -14.96 -0.18 -5.16
C SER A 193 -14.51 1.08 -5.92
N ILE A 194 -13.30 1.05 -6.47
CA ILE A 194 -12.77 2.16 -7.29
C ILE A 194 -13.66 2.40 -8.51
N SER A 195 -14.10 1.34 -9.19
CA SER A 195 -14.96 1.44 -10.39
C SER A 195 -16.35 2.02 -10.12
N ASN A 196 -16.81 1.98 -8.86
CA ASN A 196 -18.08 2.53 -8.41
C ASN A 196 -17.92 3.92 -7.75
N SER A 197 -16.70 4.45 -7.68
CA SER A 197 -16.47 5.79 -7.16
C SER A 197 -17.09 6.86 -8.08
N PRO A 198 -17.68 7.92 -7.52
CA PRO A 198 -18.16 9.05 -8.32
C PRO A 198 -17.04 9.61 -9.21
N GLY A 199 -17.34 9.83 -10.49
CA GLY A 199 -16.37 10.34 -11.47
C GLY A 199 -15.38 9.31 -12.02
N ALA A 200 -15.39 8.06 -11.55
CA ALA A 200 -14.44 7.03 -12.00
C ALA A 200 -14.59 6.65 -13.49
N ARG A 201 -15.77 6.88 -14.07
CA ARG A 201 -16.09 6.56 -15.48
C ARG A 201 -16.29 7.80 -16.34
N ASP A 202 -16.04 8.98 -15.79
CA ASP A 202 -16.17 10.22 -16.54
C ASP A 202 -15.05 10.29 -17.59
N LEU A 203 -15.41 10.74 -18.79
CA LEU A 203 -14.44 10.93 -19.87
C LEU A 203 -13.51 12.09 -19.50
N ILE A 204 -12.21 11.83 -19.48
CA ILE A 204 -11.20 12.88 -19.36
C ILE A 204 -11.03 13.50 -20.76
N PRO A 205 -11.38 14.78 -20.98
CA PRO A 205 -11.23 15.41 -22.28
C PRO A 205 -9.75 15.38 -22.70
N LEU A 206 -9.50 15.07 -23.97
CA LEU A 206 -8.16 15.22 -24.54
C LEU A 206 -7.78 16.70 -24.47
N LYS A 207 -6.61 17.01 -23.94
CA LYS A 207 -6.06 18.36 -24.00
C LYS A 207 -5.82 18.67 -25.49
N ALA A 208 -6.47 19.70 -26.02
CA ALA A 208 -6.23 20.14 -27.40
C ALA A 208 -4.73 20.42 -27.58
N ASP A 209 -4.16 19.87 -28.65
CA ASP A 209 -2.75 20.09 -28.97
C ASP A 209 -2.55 21.57 -29.33
N PRO A 210 -1.54 22.26 -28.80
CA PRO A 210 -1.29 23.67 -29.13
C PRO A 210 -1.00 23.91 -30.62
N ASP A 211 -0.66 22.87 -31.38
CA ASP A 211 -0.20 22.93 -32.76
C ASP A 211 -1.28 22.55 -33.79
N ASP A 212 -2.52 22.28 -33.39
CA ASP A 212 -3.65 22.01 -34.30
C ASP A 212 -4.34 23.30 -34.78
N ASP A 213 -3.55 24.36 -34.99
CA ASP A 213 -3.91 25.51 -35.82
C ASP A 213 -3.39 25.25 -37.26
N THR A 214 -3.76 24.10 -37.84
CA THR A 214 -3.63 23.95 -39.28
C THR A 214 -4.73 24.79 -39.93
N GLY A 215 -4.31 25.96 -40.40
CA GLY A 215 -5.14 27.00 -40.98
C GLY A 215 -6.16 26.49 -41.99
N ASN A 216 -7.39 26.96 -41.80
CA ASN A 216 -8.39 26.99 -42.85
C ASN A 216 -8.33 28.37 -43.55
N ASP A 217 -7.22 28.62 -44.24
CA ASP A 217 -7.17 29.63 -45.31
C ASP A 217 -7.80 28.98 -46.57
N ASP A 218 -9.12 29.00 -46.64
CA ASP A 218 -9.85 28.62 -47.85
C ASP A 218 -9.95 29.85 -48.77
N THR A 219 -8.86 30.14 -49.48
CA THR A 219 -8.87 31.03 -50.64
C THR A 219 -9.34 30.25 -51.87
N GLY A 220 -10.58 30.50 -52.30
CA GLY A 220 -11.16 29.92 -53.52
C GLY A 220 -12.02 30.95 -54.27
N ASN A 221 -11.34 31.80 -55.03
CA ASN A 221 -11.89 32.79 -55.97
C ASN A 221 -12.64 32.11 -57.13
N ASP A 222 -13.91 32.47 -57.34
CA ASP A 222 -14.56 32.38 -58.65
C ASP A 222 -15.29 33.69 -58.97
N ALA A 223 -14.68 34.43 -59.89
CA ALA A 223 -15.24 35.58 -60.57
C ALA A 223 -16.07 35.11 -61.78
N ASN A 224 -17.31 35.58 -61.92
CA ASN A 224 -17.78 36.22 -63.17
C ASN A 224 -19.19 36.83 -63.06
N GLY A 225 -19.38 38.01 -63.67
CA GLY A 225 -20.61 38.29 -64.42
C GLY A 225 -21.58 39.39 -63.96
N SER A 226 -21.22 40.65 -64.24
CA SER A 226 -22.10 41.75 -64.74
C SER A 226 -23.22 42.39 -63.87
N THR A 227 -22.95 43.66 -63.51
CA THR A 227 -23.81 44.85 -63.22
C THR A 227 -24.99 45.07 -64.21
N PRO A 228 -26.01 45.96 -63.97
CA PRO A 228 -25.90 47.27 -63.29
C PRO A 228 -27.15 47.71 -62.45
N PRO A 229 -27.22 48.96 -61.93
CA PRO A 229 -27.94 49.31 -60.71
C PRO A 229 -29.33 49.94 -60.95
N ASP A 230 -30.16 49.89 -59.91
CA ASP A 230 -31.29 50.79 -59.63
C ASP A 230 -31.50 50.71 -58.11
N GLY A 231 -31.73 51.74 -57.32
CA GLY A 231 -32.06 53.15 -57.51
C GLY A 231 -32.62 53.59 -56.15
N ALA A 232 -32.17 54.72 -55.61
CA ALA A 232 -32.75 55.28 -54.39
C ALA A 232 -33.89 56.24 -54.78
N ARG A 233 -35.07 56.00 -54.17
CA ARG A 233 -36.37 56.70 -54.28
C ARG A 233 -37.33 56.17 -55.34
#